data_AF-A0AAN8FAD1-F1
#
_entry.id   AF-A0AAN8FAD1-F1
#
_cell.length_a   1.000
_cell.length_b   1.000
_cell.length_c   1.000
_cell.angle_alpha   90.00
_cell.angle_beta   90.00
_cell.angle_gamma   90.00
#
_symmetry.space_group_name_H-M   'P 1'
#
loop_
_entity.id
_entity.type
_entity.pdbx_description
1 polymer ?
#
loop_
_entity_poly.entity_id
_entity_poly.type
_entity_poly.pdbx_seq_one_letter_code
_entity_poly.pdbx_strand_id
1 'polypeptide(L)'
;MQQAEETASLLTSDTQSLTSYGGTQDATSADESLDAVDPITLSWSNLRVSVAGKGRELLQGVSGLARPGELLALMGARYTKHFPTFEE
;
A
#
# COMPACT_ATOMS: atom_id res chain seq x y z
N MET A 1 -55.95 8.97 -1.95
CA MET A 1 -54.89 9.98 -2.20
C MET A 1 -53.78 9.67 -1.20
N GLN A 2 -52.72 8.98 -1.65
CA GLN A 2 -51.35 9.49 -1.92
C GLN A 2 -50.45 9.06 -0.73
N GLN A 3 -49.58 8.04 -0.86
CA GLN A 3 -48.20 8.06 -1.42
C GLN A 3 -47.32 9.09 -0.67
N ALA A 4 -46.07 8.84 -0.26
CA ALA A 4 -45.11 7.76 -0.50
C ALA A 4 -44.02 7.82 0.61
N GLU A 5 -43.16 6.81 0.62
CA GLU A 5 -41.96 6.67 1.45
C GLU A 5 -41.01 7.88 1.32
N GLU A 6 -40.59 8.46 2.45
CA GLU A 6 -39.42 9.35 2.50
C GLU A 6 -38.18 8.52 2.85
N THR A 7 -37.61 7.88 1.83
CA THR A 7 -36.17 7.57 1.80
C THR A 7 -35.43 8.81 1.31
N ALA A 8 -34.70 9.51 2.19
CA ALA A 8 -33.83 10.60 1.78
C ALA A 8 -32.48 10.53 2.51
N SER A 9 -31.49 10.02 1.76
CA SER A 9 -30.08 10.41 1.73
C SER A 9 -29.28 10.52 3.04
N LEU A 10 -28.50 9.47 3.34
CA LEU A 10 -27.26 9.56 4.13
C LEU A 10 -26.04 9.75 3.22
N LEU A 11 -26.07 10.75 2.35
CA LEU A 11 -24.90 11.22 1.62
C LEU A 11 -24.63 12.68 1.99
N THR A 12 -24.27 12.90 3.26
CA THR A 12 -23.38 14.01 3.58
C THR A 12 -21.96 13.51 3.35
N SER A 13 -21.49 13.70 2.12
CA SER A 13 -20.06 13.90 1.89
C SER A 13 -19.64 15.06 2.79
N ASP A 14 -18.74 14.78 3.72
CA ASP A 14 -17.43 15.43 3.75
C ASP A 14 -16.77 15.12 5.10
N THR A 15 -15.53 14.64 5.02
CA THR A 15 -14.54 14.57 6.11
C THR A 15 -14.70 13.50 7.19
N GLN A 16 -14.84 12.22 6.83
CA GLN A 16 -14.44 11.14 7.75
C GLN A 16 -13.72 10.00 7.03
N SER A 17 -12.40 10.13 6.91
CA SER A 17 -11.47 9.02 7.17
C SER A 17 -10.05 9.56 7.19
N LEU A 18 -9.68 10.20 8.30
CA LEU A 18 -8.29 10.36 8.67
C LEU A 18 -7.77 8.97 9.03
N THR A 19 -7.36 8.17 8.05
CA THR A 19 -6.53 6.99 8.32
C THR A 19 -5.19 7.49 8.81
N SER A 20 -5.05 7.54 10.13
CA SER A 20 -3.81 7.84 10.82
C SER A 20 -2.85 6.68 10.60
N TYR A 21 -2.04 6.79 9.55
CA TYR A 21 -0.80 6.02 9.42
C TYR A 21 0.35 6.99 9.69
N GLY A 22 0.68 7.17 10.97
CA GLY A 22 1.98 7.71 11.41
C GLY A 22 2.35 9.14 11.00
N GLY A 23 1.44 10.11 11.04
CA GLY A 23 1.77 11.53 10.89
C GLY A 23 1.82 12.24 12.24
N THR A 24 2.98 12.76 12.65
CA THR A 24 3.07 13.68 13.80
C THR A 24 2.35 14.97 13.44
N GLN A 25 1.40 15.35 14.30
CA GLN A 25 0.63 16.59 14.18
C GLN A 25 1.54 17.80 14.40
N ASP A 26 1.78 18.56 13.33
CA ASP A 26 2.11 19.98 13.45
C ASP A 26 1.17 20.75 12.51
N ALA A 27 -0.01 21.07 13.05
CA ALA A 27 -1.07 21.76 12.35
C ALA A 27 -0.89 23.26 12.51
N THR A 28 0.05 23.84 11.74
CA THR A 28 0.10 25.29 11.55
C THR A 28 0.22 25.59 10.06
N SER A 29 -0.93 25.89 9.44
CA SER A 29 -1.10 26.69 8.23
C SER A 29 -0.12 26.44 7.08
N ALA A 30 -0.25 25.30 6.42
CA ALA A 30 0.18 25.15 5.03
C ALA A 30 -1.09 24.98 4.18
N ASP A 31 -1.61 26.11 3.66
CA ASP A 31 -2.40 26.10 2.43
C ASP A 31 -1.45 25.78 1.28
N GLU A 32 -0.90 24.56 1.29
CA GLU A 32 -0.28 23.98 0.12
C GLU A 32 -1.42 23.31 -0.63
N SER A 33 -1.95 24.02 -1.63
CA SER A 33 -2.67 23.33 -2.70
C SER A 33 -1.72 22.26 -3.22
N LEU A 34 -1.95 21.01 -2.82
CA LEU A 34 -1.19 19.88 -3.34
C LEU A 34 -1.38 19.92 -4.84
N ASP A 35 -0.32 20.24 -5.58
CA ASP A 35 -0.35 20.21 -7.04
C ASP A 35 -0.92 18.86 -7.45
N ALA A 36 -1.89 18.88 -8.37
CA ALA A 36 -2.54 17.67 -8.84
C ALA A 36 -1.47 16.74 -9.43
N VAL A 37 -1.10 15.70 -8.68
CA VAL A 37 -0.11 14.72 -9.12
C VAL A 37 -0.79 13.78 -10.10
N ASP A 38 -0.23 13.66 -11.30
CA ASP A 38 -0.71 12.69 -12.28
C ASP A 38 -0.58 11.27 -11.72
N PRO A 39 -1.64 10.45 -11.80
CA PRO A 39 -1.64 9.13 -11.20
C PRO A 39 -0.70 8.18 -11.97
N ILE A 40 0.31 7.65 -11.28
CA ILE A 40 1.36 6.80 -11.88
C ILE A 40 1.03 5.32 -11.72
N THR A 41 1.07 4.58 -12.82
CA THR A 41 0.99 3.11 -12.80
C THR A 41 2.38 2.50 -12.67
N LEU A 42 2.58 1.61 -11.70
CA LEU A 42 3.82 0.86 -11.52
C LEU A 42 3.71 -0.48 -12.22
N SER A 43 4.64 -0.81 -13.11
CA SER A 43 4.73 -2.12 -13.75
C SER A 43 6.15 -2.67 -13.68
N TRP A 44 6.28 -3.97 -13.46
CA TRP A 44 7.57 -4.66 -13.52
C TRP A 44 7.45 -5.93 -14.36
N SER A 45 8.55 -6.31 -15.00
CA SER A 45 8.62 -7.50 -15.84
C SER A 45 9.92 -8.23 -15.62
N ASN A 46 9.83 -9.55 -15.48
CA ASN A 46 10.97 -10.46 -15.37
C ASN A 46 11.98 -10.06 -14.27
N LEU A 47 11.47 -9.62 -13.13
CA LEU A 47 12.26 -9.12 -12.02
C LEU A 47 13.05 -10.28 -11.38
N ARG A 48 14.35 -10.05 -11.21
CA ARG A 48 15.32 -11.00 -10.68
C ARG A 48 16.06 -10.38 -9.49
N VAL A 49 16.02 -11.04 -8.34
CA VAL A 49 16.69 -10.58 -7.11
C VAL A 49 17.57 -11.69 -6.58
N SER A 50 18.82 -11.39 -6.25
CA SER A 50 19.77 -12.34 -5.68
C SER A 50 20.44 -11.77 -4.44
N VAL A 51 20.89 -12.67 -3.55
CA VAL A 51 21.69 -12.30 -2.38
C VAL A 51 23.15 -12.21 -2.81
N ALA A 52 23.74 -11.03 -2.66
CA ALA A 52 25.16 -10.80 -2.93
C ALA A 52 26.05 -11.82 -2.19
N GLY A 53 27.01 -12.40 -2.91
CA GLY A 53 28.01 -13.31 -2.34
C GLY A 53 27.52 -14.73 -1.98
N LYS A 54 26.24 -15.07 -2.17
CA LYS A 54 25.71 -16.43 -1.88
C LYS A 54 25.15 -17.18 -3.09
N GLY A 55 25.16 -16.54 -4.27
CA GLY A 55 24.67 -17.14 -5.52
C GLY A 55 23.19 -17.54 -5.49
N ARG A 56 22.45 -17.15 -4.44
CA ARG A 56 21.07 -17.58 -4.21
C ARG A 56 20.12 -16.53 -4.74
N GLU A 57 19.22 -16.97 -5.61
CA GLU A 57 18.15 -16.16 -6.17
C GLU A 57 16.94 -16.17 -5.21
N LEU A 58 16.44 -14.98 -4.86
CA LEU A 58 15.27 -14.78 -4.00
C LEU A 58 13.99 -14.68 -4.82
N LEU A 59 14.05 -13.95 -5.94
CA LEU A 59 12.95 -13.77 -6.88
C LEU A 59 13.47 -14.03 -8.29
N GLN A 60 12.73 -14.79 -9.08
CA GLN A 60 13.05 -15.08 -10.46
C GLN A 60 11.79 -14.94 -11.31
N GLY A 61 11.87 -14.15 -12.38
CA GLY A 61 10.79 -14.06 -13.36
C GLY A 61 9.52 -13.41 -12.83
N VAL A 62 9.63 -12.53 -11.83
CA VAL A 62 8.45 -11.89 -11.22
C VAL A 62 8.01 -10.72 -12.09
N SER A 63 6.74 -10.72 -12.50
CA SER A 63 6.11 -9.65 -13.27
C SER A 63 4.82 -9.23 -12.60
N GLY A 64 4.42 -7.97 -12.78
CA GLY A 64 3.20 -7.47 -12.17
C GLY A 64 2.95 -6.00 -12.46
N LEU A 65 1.82 -5.53 -11.94
CA LEU A 65 1.27 -4.20 -12.14
C LEU A 65 0.64 -3.76 -10.82
N ALA A 66 0.78 -2.48 -10.47
CA ALA A 66 0.03 -1.83 -9.42
C ALA A 66 -0.53 -0.52 -9.97
N ARG A 67 -1.86 -0.40 -9.96
CA ARG A 67 -2.55 0.80 -10.45
C ARG A 67 -2.67 1.86 -9.35
N PRO A 68 -2.80 3.14 -9.72
CA PRO A 68 -3.16 4.19 -8.77
C PRO A 68 -4.41 3.82 -7.96
N GLY A 69 -4.33 3.93 -6.64
CA GLY A 69 -5.42 3.57 -5.72
C GLY A 69 -5.57 2.07 -5.42
N GLU A 70 -4.71 1.21 -5.97
CA GLU A 70 -4.70 -0.23 -5.68
C GLU A 70 -3.82 -0.55 -4.47
N LEU A 71 -4.36 -1.30 -3.50
CA LEU A 71 -3.60 -1.77 -2.34
C LEU A 71 -3.04 -3.18 -2.62
N LEU A 72 -1.73 -3.26 -2.88
CA LEU A 72 -1.03 -4.51 -3.13
C LEU A 72 -0.34 -5.01 -1.84
N ALA A 73 -0.65 -6.24 -1.41
CA ALA A 73 0.04 -6.88 -0.30
C ALA A 73 1.19 -7.78 -0.80
N LEU A 74 2.37 -7.62 -0.21
CA LEU A 74 3.50 -8.52 -0.42
C LEU A 74 3.52 -9.59 0.68
N MET A 75 3.39 -10.85 0.28
CA MET A 75 3.43 -12.00 1.19
C MET A 75 4.53 -12.97 0.77
N GLY A 76 5.06 -13.71 1.73
CA GLY A 76 6.05 -14.74 1.47
C GLY A 76 6.19 -15.72 2.63
N ALA A 77 6.71 -16.90 2.34
CA ALA A 77 7.07 -17.87 3.37
C ALA A 77 8.24 -17.32 4.19
N ARG A 78 8.20 -17.53 5.51
CA ARG A 78 9.32 -17.19 6.38
C ARG A 78 10.58 -17.92 5.93
N TYR A 79 11.65 -17.18 5.71
CA TYR A 79 12.95 -17.78 5.41
C TYR A 79 13.64 -18.15 6.72
N THR A 80 13.66 -19.44 7.07
CA THR A 80 14.43 -19.93 8.22
C THR A 80 15.87 -20.19 7.79
N LYS A 81 16.80 -19.29 8.13
CA LYS A 81 18.21 -19.70 8.26
C LYS A 81 18.28 -20.62 9.48
N HIS A 82 18.75 -21.85 9.29
CA HIS A 82 19.15 -22.68 10.41
C HIS A 82 20.34 -21.99 11.08
N PHE A 83 20.09 -21.31 12.19
CA PHE A 83 21.14 -20.78 13.06
C PHE A 83 21.57 -21.95 13.94
N PRO A 84 22.84 -22.41 13.86
CA PRO A 84 23.33 -23.36 14.84
C PRO A 84 23.25 -22.67 16.21
N THR A 85 22.45 -23.23 17.11
CA THR A 85 22.52 -22.93 18.54
C THR A 85 23.96 -23.22 18.96
N PHE A 86 24.66 -22.17 19.38
CA PHE A 86 25.93 -22.32 20.07
C PHE A 86 25.58 -22.89 21.45
N GLU A 87 25.83 -24.19 21.63
CA GLU A 87 25.95 -24.77 22.96
C GLU A 87 27.23 -24.24 23.60
N GLU A 88 27.12 -24.00 24.91
CA GLU A 88 27.93 -23.13 25.77
C GLU A 88 29.42 -23.48 25.87
#